data_AF-A0A9X8VJZ5-F1
#
_entry.id   AF-A0A9X8VJZ5-F1
#
_cell.length_a   1.000
_cell.length_b   1.000
_cell.length_c   1.000
_cell.angle_alpha   90.00
_cell.angle_beta   90.00
_cell.angle_gamma   90.00
#
_symmetry.space_group_name_H-M   'P 1'
#
loop_
_entity.id
_entity.type
_entity.pdbx_description
1 polymer ?
#
loop_
_entity_poly.entity_id
_entity_poly.type
_entity_poly.pdbx_seq_one_letter_code
_entity_poly.pdbx_strand_id
1 'polypeptide(L)' 'VTIERMGNEELLHCELADLRFVLRMASLPDWEPRLGESIHLAFDLTRAHLFDELSGQNLK' A
#
# COMPACT_ATOMS: atom_id res chain seq x y z
N VAL A 1 0.08 -5.48 10.73
CA VAL A 1 1.07 -5.64 9.66
C VAL A 1 1.19 -7.12 9.34
N THR A 2 0.81 -7.51 8.13
CA THR A 2 0.73 -8.90 7.63
C THR A 2 1.10 -8.93 6.15
N ILE A 3 1.59 -10.07 5.66
CA ILE A 3 1.90 -10.29 4.24
C ILE A 3 1.07 -11.48 3.78
N GLU A 4 0.25 -11.30 2.75
CA GLU A 4 -0.55 -12.36 2.16
C GLU A 4 -0.05 -12.68 0.76
N ARG A 5 0.28 -13.95 0.50
CA ARG A 5 0.75 -14.43 -0.80
C ARG A 5 -0.40 -15.03 -1.60
N MET A 6 -0.69 -14.44 -2.75
CA MET A 6 -1.86 -14.73 -3.59
C MET A 6 -1.43 -15.12 -5.01
N GLY A 7 -0.72 -16.25 -5.13
CA GLY A 7 -0.22 -16.74 -6.41
C GLY A 7 0.92 -15.86 -6.95
N ASN A 8 0.63 -15.05 -7.96
CA ASN A 8 1.57 -14.12 -8.58
C ASN A 8 1.47 -12.68 -8.03
N GLU A 9 0.65 -12.47 -7.01
CA GLU A 9 0.55 -11.20 -6.29
C GLU A 9 0.83 -11.39 -4.80
N GLU A 10 1.30 -10.31 -4.17
CA GLU A 10 1.44 -10.19 -2.72
C GLU A 10 0.63 -8.98 -2.24
N LEU A 11 -0.08 -9.16 -1.13
CA LEU A 11 -0.76 -8.08 -0.41
C LEU A 11 0.04 -7.75 0.86
N LEU A 12 0.50 -6.50 0.95
CA LEU A 12 1.17 -6.00 2.14
C LEU A 12 0.21 -5.13 2.95
N HIS A 13 0.06 -5.44 4.23
CA HIS A 13 -0.64 -4.57 5.18
C HIS A 13 0.39 -3.69 5.89
N CYS A 14 0.47 -2.43 5.47
CA CYS A 14 1.47 -1.46 5.92
C CYS A 14 0.89 -0.46 6.93
N GLU A 15 1.79 0.17 7.67
CA GLU A 15 1.46 1.22 8.63
C GLU A 15 2.40 2.41 8.44
N LEU A 16 1.86 3.62 8.41
CA LEU A 16 2.59 4.89 8.31
C LEU A 16 1.92 5.92 9.23
N ALA A 17 2.60 6.34 10.30
CA ALA A 17 2.10 7.34 11.25
C ALA A 17 0.64 7.06 11.68
N ASP A 18 0.40 5.86 12.23
CA ASP A 18 -0.91 5.33 12.64
C ASP A 18 -1.94 5.10 11.52
N LEU A 19 -1.63 5.45 10.27
CA LEU A 19 -2.45 5.13 9.10
C LEU A 19 -2.15 3.72 8.61
N ARG A 20 -3.20 2.94 8.38
CA ARG A 20 -3.10 1.59 7.83
C ARG A 20 -3.59 1.58 6.39
N PHE A 21 -2.83 0.92 5.52
CA PHE A 21 -3.16 0.78 4.11
C PHE A 21 -2.70 -0.57 3.57
N VAL A 22 -3.28 -0.98 2.45
CA VAL A 22 -2.93 -2.22 1.77
C VAL A 22 -2.27 -1.89 0.44
N LEU A 23 -1.13 -2.52 0.17
CA LEU A 23 -0.48 -2.50 -1.13
C LEU A 23 -0.69 -3.83 -1.82
N ARG A 24 -0.95 -3.79 -3.11
CA ARG A 24 -0.92 -4.97 -3.98
C ARG A 24 0.22 -4.82 -4.96
N MET A 25 1.05 -5.86 -5.06
CA MET A 25 2.14 -5.89 -6.02
C MET A 25 2.34 -7.28 -6.58
N ALA A 26 2.96 -7.34 -7.77
CA ALA A 26 3.35 -8.60 -8.36
C ALA A 26 4.42 -9.27 -7.48
N SER A 27 4.37 -10.59 -7.36
CA SER A 27 5.42 -11.38 -6.72
C SER A 27 6.72 -11.20 -7.51
N LEU A 28 7.77 -10.79 -6.81
CA LEU A 28 9.11 -10.63 -7.37
C LEU A 28 10.00 -11.77 -6.85
N PRO A 29 10.75 -12.50 -7.71
CA PRO A 29 11.49 -13.70 -7.31
C PRO A 29 12.49 -13.48 -6.17
N ASP A 30 13.11 -12.30 -6.12
CA ASP A 30 14.19 -11.98 -5.16
C ASP A 30 13.73 -11.05 -4.03
N TRP A 31 12.42 -10.82 -3.92
CA TRP A 31 11.87 -9.90 -2.93
C TRP A 31 11.12 -10.68 -1.84
N GLU A 32 11.67 -10.65 -0.63
CA GLU A 32 11.11 -11.33 0.53
C GLU A 32 10.92 -10.32 1.68
N PRO A 33 9.88 -9.47 1.63
CA PRO A 33 9.63 -8.48 2.67
C PRO A 33 9.38 -9.18 4.02
N ARG A 34 9.88 -8.60 5.11
CA ARG A 34 9.67 -9.12 6.46
C ARG A 34 8.74 -8.21 7.26
N LEU A 35 7.98 -8.82 8.18
CA LEU A 35 7.15 -8.05 9.11
C LEU A 35 8.03 -7.13 9.97
N GLY A 36 7.65 -5.85 10.03
CA GLY A 36 8.41 -4.82 10.75
C GLY A 36 9.55 -4.19 9.95
N GLU A 37 9.82 -4.65 8.72
CA GLU A 37 10.79 -4.03 7.84
C GLU A 37 10.27 -2.68 7.32
N SER A 38 11.17 -1.70 7.23
CA SER A 38 10.90 -0.43 6.54
C SER A 38 11.16 -0.59 5.06
N ILE A 39 10.14 -0.34 4.24
CA ILE A 39 10.23 -0.40 2.78
C ILE A 39 10.06 1.00 2.19
N HIS A 40 10.68 1.23 1.03
CA HIS A 40 10.50 2.46 0.26
C HIS A 40 9.42 2.23 -0.79
N LEU A 41 8.43 3.12 -0.84
CA LEU A 41 7.27 3.01 -1.72
C LEU A 41 7.24 4.19 -2.69
N ALA A 42 6.99 3.89 -3.96
CA ALA A 42 6.70 4.89 -4.97
C ALA A 42 5.19 4.83 -5.29
N PHE A 43 4.46 5.90 -4.97
CA PHE A 43 3.04 6.00 -5.29
C PHE A 43 2.85 6.68 -6.65
N ASP A 44 2.02 6.07 -7.50
CA ASP A 44 1.57 6.69 -8.74
C ASP A 44 0.50 7.75 -8.43
N LEU A 45 0.93 9.00 -8.32
CA LEU A 45 0.04 10.13 -8.04
C LEU A 45 -0.92 10.45 -9.18
N THR A 46 -0.75 9.90 -10.38
CA THR A 46 -1.71 10.11 -11.49
C THR A 46 -3.03 9.38 -11.27
N ARG A 47 -3.03 8.37 -10.38
CA ARG A 47 -4.20 7.58 -9.97
C ARG A 47 -4.66 7.90 -8.54
N ALA A 48 -4.01 8.87 -7.89
CA ALA A 48 -4.39 9.27 -6.55
C ALA A 48 -5.68 10.08 -6.58
N HIS A 49 -6.48 9.91 -5.54
CA HIS A 49 -7.70 10.69 -5.33
C HIS A 49 -7.55 11.58 -4.11
N LEU A 50 -8.07 12.81 -4.20
CA LEU A 50 -8.09 13.74 -3.07
C LEU A 50 -9.53 13.99 -2.65
N PHE A 51 -9.83 13.82 -1.36
CA PHE A 51 -11.17 14.04 -0.83
C PHE A 51 -11.17 15.20 0.16
N ASP A 52 -12.23 16.01 0.13
CA ASP A 52 -12.50 16.99 1.17
C ASP A 52 -12.88 16.29 2.48
N GLU A 53 -12.27 16.70 3.59
CA GLU A 53 -12.40 16.01 4.89
C GLU A 53 -13.83 16.09 5.47
N LEU A 54 -14.53 17.21 5.26
CA LEU A 54 -15.85 17.44 5.85
C LEU A 54 -16.98 16.88 5.01
N SER A 55 -16.91 17.10 3.70
CA SER A 55 -17.97 16.73 2.75
C SER A 55 -17.78 15.37 2.11
N GLY A 56 -16.55 14.82 2.17
CA GLY A 56 -16.19 13.58 1.47
C GLY A 56 -16.21 13.70 -0.05
N GLN A 57 -16.33 14.92 -0.60
CA GLN A 57 -16.36 15.11 -2.04
C GLN A 57 -14.97 14.87 -2.64
N ASN A 58 -14.96 14.18 -3.78
CA ASN A 58 -13.74 14.03 -4.56
C ASN A 58 -13.35 15.40 -5.18
N LEU A 59 -12.19 15.90 -4.81
CA LEU A 59 -11.58 17.13 -5.33
C LEU A 59 -10.71 16.88 -6.57
N LYS A 60 -10.29 15.63 -6.80
CA LYS A 60 -9.51 15.21 -7.96
C LYS A 60 -9.46 13.68 -8.09
#